data_AF-B4II58-F1
#
_entry.id   AF-B4II58-F1
#
_cell.length_a   1.000
_cell.length_b   1.000
_cell.length_c   1.000
_cell.angle_alpha   90.00
_cell.angle_beta   90.00
_cell.angle_gamma   90.00
#
_symmetry.space_group_name_H-M   'P 1'
#
loop_
_entity.id
_entity.type
_entity.pdbx_description
1 polymer ?
#
loop_
_entity_poly.entity_id
_entity_poly.type
_entity_poly.pdbx_seq_one_letter_code
_entity_poly.pdbx_strand_id
1 'polypeptide(L)'
;MNSSTALMCFALLLISPLCLGYSDEDREADSRRIAEIIQNAQDDDSKINSTQELLDIYRRLYPTLSLEDRENIDKFVNEHTDAIVIDGVPIQGGRKAKIIGKIVSPAAKGLAVGFFEELGSKIAQLFTG
;
A
#
# COMPACT_ATOMS: atom_id res chain seq x y z
N MET A 1 -38.16 24.59 -6.07
CA MET A 1 -37.49 23.85 -4.97
C MET A 1 -37.39 24.80 -3.79
N ASN A 2 -37.88 24.39 -2.63
CA ASN A 2 -37.87 25.26 -1.45
C ASN A 2 -36.44 25.29 -0.90
N SER A 3 -35.96 26.44 -0.43
CA SER A 3 -34.60 26.59 0.11
C SER A 3 -34.26 25.53 1.17
N SER A 4 -35.25 25.13 1.98
CA SER A 4 -35.12 24.07 2.98
C SER A 4 -34.81 22.69 2.39
N THR A 5 -35.46 22.29 1.28
CA THR A 5 -35.14 21.04 0.57
C THR A 5 -33.74 21.06 -0.04
N ALA A 6 -33.28 22.20 -0.56
CA ALA A 6 -31.92 22.31 -1.09
C ALA A 6 -30.86 22.17 0.02
N LEU A 7 -31.08 22.79 1.18
CA LEU A 7 -30.16 22.72 2.32
C LEU A 7 -30.02 21.29 2.85
N MET A 8 -31.14 20.55 2.95
CA MET A 8 -31.14 19.15 3.38
C MET A 8 -30.38 18.24 2.40
N CYS A 9 -30.52 18.44 1.09
CA CYS A 9 -29.75 17.70 0.09
C CYS A 9 -28.25 17.99 0.17
N PHE A 10 -27.85 19.25 0.38
CA PHE A 10 -26.43 19.59 0.58
C PHE A 10 -25.87 18.97 1.86
N ALA A 11 -26.62 18.97 2.96
CA ALA A 11 -26.19 18.31 4.20
C ALA A 11 -26.00 16.80 4.01
N LEU A 12 -26.91 16.13 3.31
CA LEU A 12 -26.79 14.70 3.00
C LEU A 12 -25.59 14.39 2.09
N LEU A 13 -25.36 15.22 1.06
CA LEU A 13 -24.18 15.10 0.20
C LEU A 13 -22.87 15.28 0.97
N LEU A 14 -22.84 16.17 1.97
CA LEU A 14 -21.65 16.42 2.78
C LEU A 14 -21.37 15.29 3.79
N ILE A 15 -22.39 14.64 4.34
CA ILE A 15 -22.20 13.57 5.36
C ILE A 15 -21.89 12.22 4.69
N SER A 16 -22.45 11.95 3.50
CA SER A 16 -22.33 10.64 2.84
C SER A 16 -20.89 10.12 2.61
N PRO A 17 -19.85 10.94 2.32
CA PRO A 17 -18.50 10.44 2.10
C PRO A 17 -17.73 10.19 3.40
N LEU A 18 -18.15 10.77 4.54
CA LEU A 18 -17.36 10.71 5.78
C LEU A 18 -17.44 9.36 6.49
N CYS A 19 -18.45 8.53 6.19
CA CYS A 19 -18.73 7.32 6.98
C CYS A 19 -18.23 6.00 6.35
N LEU A 20 -17.68 6.02 5.14
CA LEU A 20 -17.07 4.83 4.52
C LEU A 20 -15.55 4.82 4.69
N GLY A 21 -15.08 5.27 5.86
CA GLY A 21 -13.69 5.16 6.25
C GLY A 21 -13.27 3.69 6.39
N TYR A 22 -11.96 3.47 6.41
CA TYR A 22 -11.37 2.17 6.68
C TYR A 22 -11.83 1.67 8.06
N SER A 23 -12.56 0.56 8.09
CA SER A 23 -13.18 0.04 9.31
C SER A 23 -12.22 -0.81 10.15
N ASP A 24 -12.57 -1.07 11.41
CA ASP A 24 -11.81 -2.01 12.26
C ASP A 24 -11.84 -3.43 11.68
N GLU A 25 -12.94 -3.81 11.00
CA GLU A 25 -13.09 -5.10 10.34
C GLU A 25 -12.15 -5.22 9.12
N ASP A 26 -12.05 -4.16 8.32
CA ASP A 26 -11.09 -4.07 7.22
C ASP A 26 -9.65 -4.12 7.74
N ARG A 27 -9.39 -3.44 8.86
CA ARG A 27 -8.08 -3.42 9.53
C ARG A 27 -7.66 -4.81 9.99
N GLU A 28 -8.58 -5.55 10.60
CA GLU A 28 -8.31 -6.91 11.06
C GLU A 28 -8.13 -7.89 9.89
N ALA A 29 -8.93 -7.74 8.83
CA ALA A 29 -8.80 -8.53 7.61
C ALA A 29 -7.44 -8.30 6.93
N ASP A 30 -7.01 -7.05 6.77
CA ASP A 30 -5.72 -6.72 6.17
C ASP A 30 -4.55 -7.17 7.07
N SER A 31 -4.68 -7.08 8.40
CA SER A 31 -3.68 -7.61 9.34
C SER A 31 -3.42 -9.11 9.11
N ARG A 32 -4.49 -9.91 9.06
CA ARG A 32 -4.39 -11.34 8.72
C ARG A 32 -3.79 -11.55 7.34
N ARG A 33 -4.22 -10.73 6.37
CA ARG A 33 -3.76 -10.85 4.99
C ARG A 33 -2.26 -10.60 4.84
N ILE A 34 -1.70 -9.63 5.57
CA ILE A 34 -0.26 -9.38 5.61
C ILE A 34 0.48 -10.61 6.15
N ALA A 35 0.00 -11.19 7.25
CA ALA A 35 0.61 -12.38 7.83
C ALA A 35 0.61 -13.55 6.84
N GLU A 36 -0.50 -13.77 6.12
CA GLU A 36 -0.59 -14.78 5.05
C GLU A 36 0.38 -14.50 3.91
N ILE A 37 0.51 -13.25 3.46
CA ILE A 37 1.43 -12.88 2.38
C ILE A 37 2.87 -13.21 2.77
N ILE A 38 3.30 -12.77 3.96
CA ILE A 38 4.67 -12.99 4.45
C ILE A 38 4.93 -14.49 4.64
N GLN A 39 3.96 -15.24 5.17
CA GLN A 39 4.10 -16.67 5.39
C GLN A 39 4.14 -17.48 4.08
N ASN A 40 3.38 -17.09 3.06
CA ASN A 40 3.27 -17.86 1.82
C ASN A 40 4.38 -17.52 0.81
N ALA A 41 4.94 -16.31 0.85
CA ALA A 41 5.99 -15.87 -0.06
C ALA A 41 7.38 -16.42 0.32
N GLN A 42 7.57 -17.72 0.12
CA GLN A 42 8.80 -18.43 0.51
C GLN A 42 9.95 -18.26 -0.49
N ASP A 43 9.65 -18.29 -1.79
CA ASP A 43 10.65 -18.10 -2.84
C ASP A 43 10.67 -16.64 -3.35
N ASP A 44 11.79 -16.27 -3.97
CA ASP A 44 12.01 -14.90 -4.44
C ASP A 44 10.94 -14.42 -5.44
N ASP A 45 10.44 -15.29 -6.31
CA ASP A 45 9.45 -14.89 -7.32
C ASP A 45 8.09 -14.64 -6.65
N SER A 46 7.72 -15.47 -5.67
CA SER A 46 6.55 -15.24 -4.83
C SER A 46 6.64 -13.92 -4.07
N LYS A 47 7.79 -13.60 -3.46
CA LYS A 47 8.02 -12.31 -2.78
C LYS A 47 7.82 -11.13 -3.72
N ILE A 48 8.48 -11.17 -4.89
CA ILE A 48 8.38 -10.13 -5.91
C ILE A 48 6.93 -9.92 -6.35
N ASN A 49 6.20 -11.01 -6.61
CA ASN A 49 4.82 -10.96 -7.07
C ASN A 49 3.86 -10.44 -5.98
N SER A 50 4.14 -10.74 -4.71
CA SER A 50 3.33 -10.31 -3.57
C SER A 50 3.56 -8.86 -3.13
N THR A 51 4.66 -8.23 -3.55
CA THR A 51 4.96 -6.83 -3.20
C THR A 51 3.84 -5.86 -3.58
N GLN A 52 3.20 -6.06 -4.74
CA GLN A 52 2.10 -5.20 -5.18
C GLN A 52 0.92 -5.25 -4.18
N GLU A 53 0.66 -6.42 -3.63
CA GLU A 53 -0.42 -6.62 -2.68
C GLU A 53 -0.12 -5.91 -1.34
N LEU A 54 1.13 -5.98 -0.86
CA LEU A 54 1.57 -5.21 0.30
C LEU A 54 1.41 -3.70 0.10
N LEU A 55 1.78 -3.18 -1.07
CA LEU A 55 1.59 -1.76 -1.41
C LEU A 55 0.11 -1.37 -1.46
N ASP A 56 -0.76 -2.24 -1.95
CA ASP A 56 -2.19 -1.97 -2.01
C ASP A 56 -2.85 -2.01 -0.62
N ILE A 57 -2.39 -2.89 0.28
CA ILE A 57 -2.78 -2.87 1.70
C ILE A 57 -2.30 -1.57 2.36
N TYR A 58 -1.04 -1.19 2.18
CA TYR A 58 -0.51 0.06 2.70
C TYR A 58 -1.33 1.28 2.25
N ARG A 59 -1.72 1.34 0.97
CA ARG A 59 -2.58 2.42 0.46
C ARG A 59 -3.96 2.48 1.12
N ARG A 60 -4.54 1.34 1.49
CA ARG A 60 -5.82 1.29 2.21
C ARG A 60 -5.68 1.74 3.66
N LEU A 61 -4.58 1.36 4.31
CA LEU A 61 -4.23 1.80 5.67
C LEU A 61 -3.87 3.28 5.73
N TYR A 62 -3.31 3.82 4.65
CA TYR A 62 -2.74 5.18 4.60
C TYR A 62 -3.60 6.25 5.28
N PRO A 63 -4.92 6.34 5.07
CA PRO A 63 -5.74 7.38 5.70
C PRO A 63 -5.84 7.30 7.22
N THR A 64 -5.59 6.13 7.82
CA THR A 64 -5.72 5.88 9.26
C THR A 64 -4.40 5.96 10.01
N LEU A 65 -3.27 5.95 9.31
CA LEU A 65 -1.94 5.97 9.93
C LEU A 65 -1.60 7.33 10.53
N SER A 66 -0.73 7.33 11.54
CA SER A 66 -0.11 8.56 12.05
C SER A 66 0.76 9.21 10.97
N LEU A 67 1.07 10.51 11.13
CA LEU A 67 1.97 11.18 10.21
C LEU A 67 3.37 10.53 10.21
N GLU A 68 3.85 10.14 11.39
CA GLU A 68 5.16 9.48 11.57
C GLU A 68 5.23 8.14 10.82
N ASP A 69 4.20 7.29 10.96
CA ASP A 69 4.16 6.00 10.26
C ASP A 69 4.13 6.18 8.74
N ARG A 70 3.34 7.15 8.25
CA ARG A 70 3.28 7.48 6.82
C ARG A 70 4.63 7.95 6.30
N GLU A 71 5.29 8.86 7.01
CA GLU A 71 6.60 9.39 6.60
C GLU A 71 7.68 8.30 6.57
N ASN A 72 7.70 7.42 7.58
CA ASN A 72 8.65 6.32 7.64
C ASN A 72 8.47 5.34 6.46
N ILE A 73 7.23 4.95 6.16
CA ILE A 73 6.94 4.01 5.07
C ILE A 73 7.09 4.68 3.71
N ASP A 74 6.56 5.91 3.52
CA ASP A 74 6.68 6.63 2.24
C ASP A 74 8.14 6.90 1.89
N LYS A 75 8.98 7.28 2.87
CA LYS A 75 10.42 7.45 2.65
C LYS A 75 11.04 6.16 2.13
N PHE A 76 10.80 5.04 2.82
CA PHE A 76 11.31 3.74 2.42
C PHE A 76 10.84 3.33 1.02
N VAL A 77 9.55 3.47 0.73
CA VAL A 77 8.98 3.17 -0.59
C VAL A 77 9.64 4.03 -1.66
N ASN A 78 9.77 5.34 -1.46
CA ASN A 78 10.36 6.22 -2.46
C ASN A 78 11.83 5.90 -2.73
N GLU A 79 12.63 5.60 -1.70
CA GLU A 79 14.04 5.22 -1.85
C GLU A 79 14.24 3.95 -2.69
N HIS A 80 13.29 3.01 -2.64
CA HIS A 80 13.40 1.72 -3.32
C HIS A 80 12.61 1.62 -4.62
N THR A 81 11.57 2.42 -4.82
CA THR A 81 10.76 2.35 -6.05
C THR A 81 11.48 2.99 -7.24
N ASP A 82 12.32 4.01 -7.00
CA ASP A 82 13.19 4.56 -8.05
C ASP A 82 14.26 3.54 -8.50
N ALA A 83 14.62 2.60 -7.62
CA ALA A 83 15.60 1.55 -7.88
C ALA A 83 15.00 0.28 -8.52
N ILE A 84 13.70 0.01 -8.32
CA ILE A 84 13.01 -1.14 -8.93
C ILE A 84 12.66 -0.79 -10.38
N VAL A 85 13.69 -0.88 -11.23
CA VAL A 85 13.57 -0.72 -12.67
C VAL A 85 12.85 -1.92 -13.28
N ILE A 86 11.73 -1.65 -13.94
CA ILE A 86 11.01 -2.59 -14.79
C ILE A 86 11.49 -2.38 -16.22
N ASP A 87 12.03 -3.42 -16.87
CA ASP A 87 12.43 -3.41 -18.29
C ASP A 87 13.29 -2.21 -18.74
N GLY A 88 14.12 -1.66 -17.84
CA GLY A 88 15.04 -0.55 -18.16
C GLY A 88 14.40 0.84 -18.26
N VAL A 89 13.09 1.00 -18.00
CA VAL A 89 12.39 2.29 -18.16
C VAL A 89 11.91 2.83 -16.80
N PRO A 90 12.38 4.01 -16.36
CA PRO A 90 11.84 4.69 -15.18
C PRO A 90 10.35 5.00 -15.38
N ILE A 91 9.53 4.81 -14.35
CA ILE A 91 8.09 5.11 -14.40
C ILE A 91 7.92 6.63 -14.56
N GLN A 92 7.84 7.13 -15.80
CA GLN A 92 7.40 8.49 -16.11
C GLN A 92 5.88 8.57 -15.95
N GLY A 93 5.40 8.67 -14.71
CA GLY A 93 3.98 8.80 -14.42
C GLY A 93 3.70 8.60 -12.94
N GLY A 94 3.61 9.73 -12.22
CA GLY A 94 3.48 9.76 -10.77
C GLY A 94 2.50 8.75 -10.17
N ARG A 95 2.89 8.22 -9.00
CA ARG A 95 2.07 7.56 -8.00
C ARG A 95 1.48 6.17 -8.30
N LYS A 96 1.81 5.52 -9.42
CA LYS A 96 1.51 4.09 -9.61
C LYS A 96 2.79 3.30 -9.75
N ALA A 97 3.48 3.10 -8.63
CA ALA A 97 4.42 2.01 -8.46
C ALA A 97 3.67 0.70 -8.75
N LYS A 98 3.70 0.25 -9.99
CA LYS A 98 3.22 -1.07 -10.35
C LYS A 98 4.47 -1.85 -10.70
N ILE A 99 4.88 -2.77 -9.85
CA ILE A 99 6.00 -3.67 -10.12
C ILE A 99 5.53 -4.68 -11.18
N ILE A 100 5.47 -4.27 -12.45
CA ILE A 100 5.19 -5.13 -13.60
C ILE A 100 6.48 -5.38 -14.37
N GLY A 101 7.43 -6.15 -13.84
CA GLY A 101 8.64 -6.41 -14.62
C GLY A 101 9.17 -7.81 -14.39
N LYS A 102 9.62 -8.45 -15.47
CA LYS A 102 10.55 -9.57 -15.31
C LYS A 102 11.84 -8.97 -14.77
N ILE A 103 12.09 -9.20 -13.50
CA ILE A 103 13.38 -8.86 -12.91
C ILE A 103 14.41 -9.84 -13.47
N VAL A 104 15.27 -9.36 -14.37
CA VAL A 104 16.15 -10.22 -15.18
C VAL A 104 17.50 -10.45 -14.51
N SER A 105 18.01 -9.48 -13.75
CA SER A 105 19.34 -9.57 -13.13
C SER A 105 19.28 -10.09 -11.68
N PRO A 106 20.24 -10.94 -11.25
CA PRO A 106 20.32 -11.38 -9.85
C PRO A 106 20.38 -10.23 -8.85
N ALA A 107 21.04 -9.12 -9.22
CA ALA A 107 21.13 -7.93 -8.38
C ALA A 107 19.77 -7.24 -8.19
N ALA A 108 19.02 -7.04 -9.28
CA ALA A 108 17.67 -6.48 -9.19
C ALA A 108 16.71 -7.43 -8.45
N LYS A 109 16.91 -8.75 -8.60
CA LYS A 109 16.12 -9.76 -7.88
C LYS A 109 16.36 -9.67 -6.38
N GLY A 110 17.61 -9.57 -5.95
CA GLY A 110 17.98 -9.36 -4.56
C GLY A 110 17.40 -8.06 -3.97
N LEU A 111 17.43 -6.95 -4.73
CA LEU A 111 16.85 -5.68 -4.29
C LEU A 111 15.33 -5.77 -4.11
N ALA A 112 14.62 -6.42 -5.03
CA ALA A 112 13.17 -6.55 -4.95
C ALA A 112 12.73 -7.50 -3.81
N VAL A 113 13.51 -8.56 -3.56
CA VAL A 113 13.30 -9.44 -2.40
C VAL A 113 13.51 -8.69 -1.09
N GLY A 114 14.61 -7.93 -0.96
CA GLY A 114 14.86 -7.10 0.22
C GLY A 114 13.77 -6.04 0.43
N PHE A 115 13.30 -5.44 -0.66
CA PHE A 115 12.18 -4.49 -0.61
C PHE A 115 10.89 -5.14 -0.07
N PHE A 116 10.55 -6.35 -0.54
CA PHE A 116 9.40 -7.10 -0.02
C PHE A 116 9.53 -7.36 1.48
N GLU A 117 10.69 -7.84 1.93
CA GLU A 117 10.92 -8.22 3.33
C GLU A 117 10.82 -7.02 4.27
N GLU A 118 11.45 -5.90 3.91
CA GLU A 118 11.42 -4.71 4.73
C GLU A 118 10.06 -3.99 4.67
N LEU A 119 9.41 -3.93 3.50
CA LEU A 119 8.05 -3.40 3.39
C LEU A 119 7.07 -4.22 4.23
N GLY A 120 7.11 -5.55 4.10
CA GLY A 120 6.27 -6.46 4.86
C GLY A 120 6.47 -6.29 6.36
N SER A 121 7.72 -6.20 6.82
CA SER A 121 8.06 -5.96 8.22
C SER A 121 7.51 -4.63 8.74
N LYS A 122 7.73 -3.52 8.00
CA LYS A 122 7.24 -2.19 8.38
C LYS A 122 5.71 -2.15 8.47
N ILE A 123 5.00 -2.75 7.51
CA ILE A 123 3.53 -2.78 7.55
C ILE A 123 3.05 -3.69 8.68
N ALA A 124 3.67 -4.85 8.91
CA ALA A 124 3.29 -5.75 10.00
C ALA A 124 3.43 -5.10 11.39
N GLN A 125 4.45 -4.26 11.59
CA GLN A 125 4.65 -3.52 12.84
C GLN A 125 3.49 -2.59 13.21
N LEU A 126 2.70 -2.13 12.23
CA LEU A 126 1.51 -1.29 12.45
C LEU A 126 0.39 -2.04 13.23
N PHE A 127 0.52 -3.35 13.40
CA PHE A 127 -0.47 -4.22 14.04
C PHE A 127 0.04 -4.88 15.33
N THR A 128 1.33 -4.76 15.65
CA THR A 128 1.94 -5.39 16.84
C THR A 128 2.05 -4.43 18.04
N GLY A 129 1.38 -3.27 17.98
CA GLY A 129 1.33 -2.28 19.07
C GLY A 129 0.50 -2.74 20.25
#